data_AF-A0A2N7QU95-F1
#
_entry.id   AF-A0A2N7QU95-F1
#
_cell.length_a   1.000
_cell.length_b   1.000
_cell.length_c   1.000
_cell.angle_alpha   90.00
_cell.angle_beta   90.00
_cell.angle_gamma   90.00
#
_symmetry.space_group_name_H-M   'P 1'
#
loop_
_entity.id
_entity.type
_entity.pdbx_description
1 polymer ?
#
loop_
_entity_poly.entity_id
_entity_poly.type
_entity_poly.pdbx_seq_one_letter_code
_entity_poly.pdbx_strand_id
1 'polypeptide(L)'
;MQAGFSSFHTHPRGRRAALLMLLLAFALPAAADDAMPVMQIAPTLGAHTMLTQSESDGSSPAVTAGIHTQEEGSSFLVLVAGHADNDAIPTDSYANTWKRIGDPVTYDGYDGRFNASAYLAIGAHGGKHHTVQVVKAGSPNGEITIPFVEILHAGKLQDVAQNYPTPSVPARAANKLTRAWQGMVGSPDTTNSLLTSGTVTTTGPATLVAVWLGDAYIYSMTAVPSEGFKVIDSYLHLPPNSGVQGAVAVRQVDAAGTYSVTWSGTPAQGAILWLFAFQAP
;
A
#
# COMPACT_ATOMS: atom_id res chain seq x y z
N MET A 1 26.92 -108.87 2.65
CA MET A 1 25.58 -108.65 2.05
C MET A 1 25.43 -107.16 1.78
N GLN A 2 25.19 -106.63 0.60
CA GLN A 2 25.34 -107.06 -0.79
C GLN A 2 25.41 -105.73 -1.57
N ALA A 3 26.43 -105.55 -2.41
CA ALA A 3 26.62 -104.36 -3.24
C ALA A 3 25.84 -104.48 -4.55
N GLY A 4 25.37 -103.36 -5.10
CA GLY A 4 24.63 -103.29 -6.37
C GLY A 4 24.93 -102.00 -7.15
N PHE A 5 25.06 -102.18 -8.47
CA PHE A 5 25.67 -101.32 -9.48
C PHE A 5 24.83 -100.15 -10.01
N SER A 6 25.54 -99.22 -10.65
CA SER A 6 25.20 -98.01 -11.43
C SER A 6 24.09 -98.09 -12.49
N SER A 7 23.44 -96.94 -12.81
CA SER A 7 23.36 -96.37 -14.19
C SER A 7 22.67 -94.97 -14.31
N PHE A 8 23.35 -94.12 -15.08
CA PHE A 8 23.10 -92.92 -15.93
C PHE A 8 21.82 -92.03 -16.00
N HIS A 9 22.13 -90.70 -16.05
CA HIS A 9 21.61 -89.53 -16.85
C HIS A 9 20.17 -88.99 -16.61
N THR A 10 19.86 -87.67 -16.59
CA THR A 10 20.24 -86.49 -17.40
C THR A 10 20.13 -85.12 -16.64
N HIS A 11 20.85 -84.09 -17.15
CA HIS A 11 20.88 -82.63 -16.79
C HIS A 11 19.62 -81.83 -17.24
N PRO A 12 19.42 -80.48 -17.03
CA PRO A 12 20.40 -79.40 -16.69
C PRO A 12 19.97 -78.20 -15.77
N ARG A 13 21.01 -77.42 -15.40
CA ARG A 13 21.16 -75.94 -15.31
C ARG A 13 20.50 -75.09 -14.20
N GLY A 14 21.38 -74.37 -13.50
CA GLY A 14 21.13 -73.06 -12.89
C GLY A 14 22.38 -72.49 -12.21
N ARG A 15 23.26 -71.80 -12.96
CA ARG A 15 24.39 -71.01 -12.42
C ARG A 15 23.92 -69.60 -12.10
N ARG A 16 24.44 -68.98 -11.03
CA ARG A 16 24.87 -67.55 -11.01
C ARG A 16 25.65 -67.22 -9.73
N ALA A 17 26.84 -66.66 -9.94
CA ALA A 17 27.67 -65.94 -8.98
C ALA A 17 28.09 -64.63 -9.65
N ALA A 18 28.10 -63.52 -8.91
CA ALA A 18 28.75 -62.24 -9.23
C ALA A 18 28.64 -61.39 -7.93
N LEU A 19 29.71 -61.07 -7.20
CA LEU A 19 30.90 -60.20 -7.43
C LEU A 19 30.57 -58.70 -7.61
N LEU A 20 31.00 -57.94 -6.60
CA LEU A 20 30.95 -56.48 -6.42
C LEU A 20 31.70 -55.72 -7.53
N MET A 21 31.14 -54.61 -8.01
CA MET A 21 31.90 -53.55 -8.71
C MET A 21 31.62 -52.19 -8.05
N LEU A 22 32.70 -51.48 -7.73
CA LEU A 22 32.75 -50.10 -7.28
C LEU A 22 32.74 -49.19 -8.52
N LEU A 23 31.74 -48.31 -8.65
CA LEU A 23 31.66 -47.31 -9.72
C LEU A 23 31.99 -45.92 -9.17
N LEU A 24 33.12 -45.37 -9.61
CA LEU A 24 33.45 -43.95 -9.48
C LEU A 24 32.64 -43.20 -10.56
N ALA A 25 31.65 -42.40 -10.14
CA ALA A 25 30.96 -41.48 -11.04
C ALA A 25 31.65 -40.10 -10.98
N PHE A 26 32.29 -39.70 -12.07
CA PHE A 26 32.63 -38.30 -12.30
C PHE A 26 31.33 -37.54 -12.56
N ALA A 27 30.92 -36.70 -11.61
CA ALA A 27 29.86 -35.73 -11.83
C ALA A 27 30.39 -34.63 -12.75
N LEU A 28 29.93 -34.61 -14.00
CA LEU A 28 30.02 -33.43 -14.85
C LEU A 28 29.21 -32.31 -14.18
N PRO A 29 29.71 -31.06 -14.11
CA PRO A 29 28.87 -29.96 -13.68
C PRO A 29 27.75 -29.82 -14.71
N ALA A 30 26.50 -29.93 -14.25
CA ALA A 30 25.36 -29.48 -15.02
C ALA A 30 25.65 -28.03 -15.43
N ALA A 31 25.58 -27.75 -16.73
CA ALA A 31 25.59 -26.38 -17.22
C ALA A 31 24.53 -25.62 -16.42
N ALA A 32 24.96 -24.64 -15.62
CA ALA A 32 24.05 -23.68 -15.06
C ALA A 32 23.31 -23.08 -16.25
N ASP A 33 21.98 -23.19 -16.24
CA ASP A 33 21.13 -22.39 -17.10
C ASP A 33 21.57 -20.94 -16.86
N ASP A 34 22.30 -20.38 -17.81
CA ASP A 34 22.74 -18.99 -17.83
C ASP A 34 21.50 -18.18 -18.24
N ALA A 35 20.49 -18.21 -17.38
CA ALA A 35 19.34 -17.36 -17.46
C ALA A 35 19.85 -15.94 -17.23
N MET A 36 20.09 -15.23 -18.33
CA MET A 36 20.25 -13.78 -18.36
C MET A 36 19.32 -13.17 -17.30
N PRO A 37 19.82 -12.41 -16.31
CA PRO A 37 18.94 -11.78 -15.34
C PRO A 37 17.96 -10.91 -16.13
N VAL A 38 16.66 -11.23 -16.03
CA VAL A 38 15.62 -10.36 -16.56
C VAL A 38 15.82 -9.02 -15.87
N MET A 39 16.19 -8.00 -16.65
CA MET A 39 16.38 -6.65 -16.11
C MET A 39 15.02 -6.16 -15.64
N GLN A 40 14.79 -6.30 -14.34
CA GLN A 40 13.53 -5.95 -13.74
C GLN A 40 13.43 -4.41 -13.71
N ILE A 41 12.46 -3.88 -14.45
CA ILE A 41 12.22 -2.43 -14.51
C ILE A 41 11.78 -1.99 -13.11
N ALA A 42 12.46 -0.98 -12.55
CA ALA A 42 12.13 -0.45 -11.24
C ALA A 42 10.71 0.15 -11.25
N PRO A 43 9.92 -0.04 -10.19
CA PRO A 43 8.63 0.60 -10.08
C PRO A 43 8.74 2.12 -10.17
N THR A 44 7.75 2.74 -10.80
CA THR A 44 7.67 4.19 -10.92
C THR A 44 6.25 4.71 -10.67
N LEU A 45 6.13 5.99 -10.31
CA LEU A 45 4.82 6.66 -10.23
C LEU A 45 4.19 6.70 -11.63
N GLY A 46 2.93 6.31 -11.73
CA GLY A 46 2.07 6.49 -12.90
C GLY A 46 1.09 7.66 -12.75
N ALA A 47 -0.07 7.53 -13.39
CA ALA A 47 -1.12 8.54 -13.26
C ALA A 47 -1.74 8.54 -11.85
N HIS A 48 -2.26 9.70 -11.43
CA HIS A 48 -2.92 9.85 -10.14
C HIS A 48 -3.99 10.94 -10.20
N THR A 49 -4.95 10.84 -9.28
CA THR A 49 -5.97 11.86 -9.04
C THR A 49 -6.47 11.74 -7.59
N MET A 50 -7.07 12.80 -7.06
CA MET A 50 -7.74 12.79 -5.77
C MET A 50 -9.17 13.30 -5.93
N LEU A 51 -10.15 12.44 -5.64
CA LEU A 51 -11.53 12.89 -5.43
C LEU A 51 -11.63 13.52 -4.04
N THR A 52 -12.29 14.66 -3.98
CA THR A 52 -12.70 15.29 -2.73
C THR A 52 -14.16 15.65 -2.84
N GLN A 53 -14.95 15.29 -1.83
CA GLN A 53 -16.30 15.77 -1.66
C GLN A 53 -16.40 16.29 -0.24
N SER A 54 -16.81 17.55 -0.12
CA SER A 54 -17.05 18.16 1.17
C SER A 54 -18.42 17.74 1.70
N GLU A 55 -18.67 17.96 2.99
CA GLU A 55 -19.94 17.61 3.61
C GLU A 55 -21.11 18.34 2.92
N SER A 56 -22.18 17.60 2.63
CA SER A 56 -23.35 18.02 1.82
C SER A 56 -23.13 18.12 0.31
N ASP A 57 -21.89 18.10 -0.19
CA ASP A 57 -21.56 18.08 -1.62
C ASP A 57 -21.35 16.65 -2.16
N GLY A 58 -21.52 15.64 -1.31
CA GLY A 58 -21.30 14.25 -1.65
C GLY A 58 -22.25 13.71 -2.73
N SER A 59 -21.78 12.71 -3.48
CA SER A 59 -22.59 11.94 -4.42
C SER A 59 -22.46 10.45 -4.16
N SER A 60 -23.45 9.65 -4.58
CA SER A 60 -23.36 8.18 -4.54
C SER A 60 -23.74 7.59 -5.91
N PRO A 61 -22.83 6.86 -6.59
CA PRO A 61 -21.44 6.65 -6.19
C PRO A 61 -20.61 7.94 -6.18
N ALA A 62 -19.57 7.96 -5.35
CA ALA A 62 -18.48 8.92 -5.43
C ALA A 62 -17.49 8.41 -6.49
N VAL A 63 -17.22 9.18 -7.54
CA VAL A 63 -16.43 8.76 -8.71
C VAL A 63 -15.26 9.72 -8.91
N THR A 64 -14.04 9.19 -9.05
CA THR A 64 -12.86 10.02 -9.34
C THR A 64 -12.93 10.63 -10.73
N ALA A 65 -12.10 11.65 -10.98
CA ALA A 65 -11.82 12.05 -12.36
C ALA A 65 -11.19 10.87 -13.13
N GLY A 66 -11.46 10.79 -14.43
CA GLY A 66 -10.84 9.78 -15.29
C GLY A 66 -9.39 10.13 -15.58
N ILE A 67 -8.48 9.18 -15.35
CA ILE A 67 -7.05 9.31 -15.66
C ILE A 67 -6.61 8.32 -16.74
N HIS A 68 -5.45 8.54 -17.34
CA HIS A 68 -4.86 7.61 -18.31
C HIS A 68 -3.81 6.74 -17.61
N THR A 69 -4.14 5.47 -17.41
CA THR A 69 -3.26 4.47 -16.77
C THR A 69 -2.65 3.53 -17.81
N GLN A 70 -1.61 2.79 -17.44
CA GLN A 70 -1.05 1.71 -18.26
C GLN A 70 -2.11 0.63 -18.48
N GLU A 71 -2.13 0.05 -19.69
CA GLU A 71 -3.17 -0.91 -20.08
C GLU A 71 -3.17 -2.16 -19.21
N GLU A 72 -1.99 -2.65 -18.80
CA GLU A 72 -1.86 -3.84 -17.95
C GLU A 72 -0.60 -3.79 -17.08
N GLY A 73 -0.65 -4.48 -15.94
CA GLY A 73 0.52 -4.79 -15.11
C GLY A 73 0.87 -3.74 -14.05
N SER A 74 0.10 -2.66 -13.94
CA SER A 74 0.24 -1.68 -12.86
C SER A 74 -0.24 -2.22 -11.52
N SER A 75 0.24 -1.61 -10.44
CA SER A 75 -0.45 -1.64 -9.15
C SER A 75 -1.26 -0.36 -8.97
N PHE A 76 -2.48 -0.47 -8.44
CA PHE A 76 -3.32 0.67 -8.10
C PHE A 76 -3.57 0.72 -6.61
N LEU A 77 -3.32 1.87 -6.01
CA LEU A 77 -3.58 2.18 -4.61
C LEU A 77 -4.73 3.17 -4.50
N VAL A 78 -5.69 2.84 -3.65
CA VAL A 78 -6.81 3.72 -3.27
C VAL A 78 -6.87 3.83 -1.76
N LEU A 79 -7.05 5.03 -1.23
CA LEU A 79 -7.52 5.20 0.14
C LEU A 79 -8.93 5.78 0.09
N VAL A 80 -9.77 5.36 1.03
CA VAL A 80 -11.12 5.89 1.21
C VAL A 80 -11.20 6.43 2.62
N ALA A 81 -11.27 7.75 2.75
CA ALA A 81 -11.37 8.43 4.04
C ALA A 81 -12.63 9.29 4.07
N GLY A 82 -13.50 9.08 5.06
CA GLY A 82 -14.86 9.63 5.05
C GLY A 82 -15.73 9.04 6.15
N HIS A 83 -17.05 9.22 6.01
CA HIS A 83 -18.01 8.58 6.93
C HIS A 83 -17.85 7.06 6.93
N ALA A 84 -17.74 6.48 8.12
CA ALA A 84 -17.47 5.06 8.35
C ALA A 84 -18.63 4.14 7.94
N ASP A 85 -19.84 4.69 7.78
CA ASP A 85 -21.02 3.99 7.28
C ASP A 85 -21.07 3.89 5.74
N ASN A 86 -20.08 4.45 5.04
CA ASN A 86 -19.83 4.25 3.62
C ASN A 86 -18.73 3.19 3.41
N ASP A 87 -19.04 1.94 3.73
CA ASP A 87 -18.09 0.83 3.86
C ASP A 87 -17.89 -0.01 2.58
N ALA A 88 -18.45 0.43 1.45
CA ALA A 88 -18.32 -0.29 0.18
C ALA A 88 -16.86 -0.38 -0.27
N ILE A 89 -16.47 -1.57 -0.77
CA ILE A 89 -15.19 -1.78 -1.44
C ILE A 89 -15.18 -0.98 -2.75
N PRO A 90 -14.09 -0.26 -3.09
CA PRO A 90 -14.00 0.44 -4.36
C PRO A 90 -14.12 -0.53 -5.54
N THR A 91 -14.75 -0.05 -6.60
CA THR A 91 -14.74 -0.67 -7.93
C THR A 91 -14.14 0.31 -8.93
N ASP A 92 -13.66 -0.17 -10.06
CA ASP A 92 -13.15 0.70 -11.12
C ASP A 92 -13.74 0.37 -12.49
N SER A 93 -13.47 1.23 -13.46
CA SER A 93 -13.95 1.10 -14.84
C SER A 93 -13.34 -0.08 -15.61
N TYR A 94 -12.36 -0.79 -15.03
CA TYR A 94 -11.65 -1.92 -15.63
C TYR A 94 -11.91 -3.25 -14.89
N ALA A 95 -12.85 -3.26 -13.94
CA ALA A 95 -13.25 -4.42 -13.15
C ALA A 95 -12.08 -5.11 -12.43
N ASN A 96 -11.09 -4.35 -11.95
CA ASN A 96 -10.01 -4.94 -11.17
C ASN A 96 -10.51 -5.50 -9.83
N THR A 97 -9.78 -6.48 -9.32
CA THR A 97 -10.03 -7.03 -7.99
C THR A 97 -9.29 -6.21 -6.94
N TRP A 98 -10.06 -5.55 -6.07
CA TRP A 98 -9.54 -4.74 -4.99
C TRP A 98 -9.47 -5.52 -3.68
N LYS A 99 -8.31 -5.47 -3.02
CA LYS A 99 -8.09 -6.06 -1.69
C LYS A 99 -7.89 -4.96 -0.66
N ARG A 100 -8.62 -5.02 0.46
CA ARG A 100 -8.35 -4.13 1.60
C ARG A 100 -7.02 -4.49 2.26
N ILE A 101 -6.22 -3.48 2.57
CA ILE A 101 -4.97 -3.60 3.32
C ILE A 101 -5.27 -3.19 4.76
N GLY A 102 -5.00 -4.08 5.71
CA GLY A 102 -5.27 -3.84 7.13
C GLY A 102 -6.74 -3.62 7.48
N ASP A 103 -6.96 -3.18 8.71
CA ASP A 103 -8.27 -2.76 9.21
C ASP A 103 -8.47 -1.25 8.98
N PRO A 104 -9.73 -0.78 8.84
CA PRO A 104 -10.03 0.65 8.83
C PRO A 104 -9.52 1.36 10.09
N VAL A 105 -8.92 2.54 9.94
CA VAL A 105 -8.48 3.36 11.06
C VAL A 105 -9.54 4.40 11.37
N THR A 106 -10.06 4.37 12.59
CA THR A 106 -11.06 5.32 13.06
C THR A 106 -10.41 6.63 13.49
N TYR A 107 -10.99 7.77 13.12
CA TYR A 107 -10.51 9.08 13.56
C TYR A 107 -10.80 9.33 15.05
N ASP A 108 -9.83 9.89 15.77
CA ASP A 108 -9.95 10.21 17.18
C ASP A 108 -10.89 11.41 17.38
N GLY A 109 -11.83 11.31 18.33
CA GLY A 109 -12.75 12.39 18.67
C GLY A 109 -14.00 12.49 17.78
N TYR A 110 -14.26 11.49 16.94
CA TYR A 110 -15.42 11.44 16.03
C TYR A 110 -16.42 10.32 16.33
N ASP A 111 -16.37 9.71 17.51
CA ASP A 111 -17.31 8.65 17.97
C ASP A 111 -17.49 7.49 16.97
N GLY A 112 -16.43 7.11 16.25
CA GLY A 112 -16.50 6.04 15.25
C GLY A 112 -17.18 6.42 13.93
N ARG A 113 -17.60 7.67 13.76
CA ARG A 113 -18.33 8.12 12.57
C ARG A 113 -17.47 8.28 11.33
N PHE A 114 -16.15 8.41 11.50
CA PHE A 114 -15.21 8.61 10.40
C PHE A 114 -14.07 7.60 10.48
N ASN A 115 -13.68 7.06 9.33
CA ASN A 115 -12.52 6.19 9.23
C ASN A 115 -11.76 6.40 7.91
N ALA A 116 -10.59 5.76 7.82
CA ALA A 116 -9.81 5.63 6.60
C ALA A 116 -9.48 4.16 6.32
N SER A 117 -9.68 3.72 5.08
CA SER A 117 -9.39 2.36 4.60
C SER A 117 -8.48 2.41 3.37
N ALA A 118 -7.53 1.47 3.26
CA ALA A 118 -6.68 1.35 2.09
C ALA A 118 -7.03 0.11 1.27
N TYR A 119 -6.99 0.24 -0.06
CA TYR A 119 -7.32 -0.81 -1.02
C TYR A 119 -6.27 -0.88 -2.12
N LEU A 120 -6.01 -2.09 -2.60
CA LEU A 120 -4.98 -2.37 -3.58
C LEU A 120 -5.49 -3.31 -4.67
N ALA A 121 -5.19 -2.99 -5.93
CA ALA A 121 -5.20 -3.92 -7.05
C ALA A 121 -3.76 -4.11 -7.56
N ILE A 122 -3.34 -5.35 -7.78
CA ILE A 122 -1.98 -5.72 -8.25
C ILE A 122 -2.11 -6.38 -9.62
N GLY A 123 -1.20 -6.10 -10.54
CA GLY A 123 -1.23 -6.69 -11.90
C GLY A 123 -2.50 -6.29 -12.63
N ALA A 124 -2.95 -5.06 -12.40
CA ALA A 124 -4.26 -4.58 -12.77
C ALA A 124 -4.34 -4.17 -14.24
N HIS A 125 -5.57 -4.19 -14.76
CA HIS A 125 -5.94 -3.66 -16.06
C HIS A 125 -6.26 -2.17 -15.94
N GLY A 126 -5.86 -1.40 -16.93
CA GLY A 126 -6.08 0.03 -17.01
C GLY A 126 -6.22 0.50 -18.44
N GLY A 127 -6.02 1.79 -18.65
CA GLY A 127 -6.14 2.44 -19.94
C GLY A 127 -6.71 3.85 -19.82
N LYS A 128 -7.37 4.29 -20.90
CA LYS A 128 -7.94 5.64 -20.98
C LYS A 128 -9.15 5.79 -20.06
N HIS A 129 -9.31 6.98 -19.49
CA HIS A 129 -10.46 7.34 -18.64
C HIS A 129 -10.72 6.37 -17.48
N HIS A 130 -9.65 5.83 -16.89
CA HIS A 130 -9.74 4.97 -15.72
C HIS A 130 -10.31 5.77 -14.54
N THR A 131 -11.44 5.33 -14.00
CA THR A 131 -12.05 5.88 -12.79
C THR A 131 -12.14 4.83 -11.70
N VAL A 132 -12.06 5.28 -10.45
CA VAL A 132 -12.44 4.52 -9.27
C VAL A 132 -13.76 5.09 -8.74
N GLN A 133 -14.63 4.24 -8.22
CA GLN A 133 -15.86 4.64 -7.58
C GLN A 133 -16.11 3.90 -6.26
N VAL A 134 -16.79 4.57 -5.33
CA VAL A 134 -17.24 4.04 -4.05
C VAL A 134 -18.73 4.33 -3.88
N VAL A 135 -19.52 3.30 -3.59
CA VAL A 135 -20.93 3.47 -3.24
C VAL A 135 -21.01 3.96 -1.79
N LYS A 136 -21.69 5.09 -1.57
CA LYS A 136 -21.91 5.68 -0.25
C LYS A 136 -23.32 5.38 0.21
N ALA A 137 -23.53 4.22 0.83
CA ALA A 137 -24.86 3.73 1.20
C ALA A 137 -25.37 4.33 2.52
N GLY A 138 -24.49 4.59 3.49
CA GLY A 138 -24.86 5.19 4.77
C GLY A 138 -25.05 6.70 4.68
N SER A 139 -24.01 7.40 4.18
CA SER A 139 -23.98 8.86 4.08
C SER A 139 -23.69 9.33 2.64
N PRO A 140 -24.67 9.26 1.71
CA PRO A 140 -24.49 9.63 0.29
C PRO A 140 -23.97 11.04 0.05
N ASN A 141 -24.44 12.01 0.84
CA ASN A 141 -24.06 13.42 0.74
C ASN A 141 -22.87 13.78 1.65
N GLY A 142 -22.35 12.81 2.42
CA GLY A 142 -21.30 13.03 3.40
C GLY A 142 -19.93 13.26 2.76
N GLU A 143 -19.01 13.84 3.52
CA GLU A 143 -17.63 14.04 3.05
C GLU A 143 -16.89 12.72 2.75
N ILE A 144 -16.02 12.78 1.73
CA ILE A 144 -15.12 11.68 1.35
C ILE A 144 -13.91 12.22 0.58
N THR A 145 -12.74 11.64 0.84
CA THR A 145 -11.50 11.89 0.10
C THR A 145 -10.92 10.58 -0.39
N ILE A 146 -10.64 10.50 -1.69
CA ILE A 146 -10.20 9.28 -2.37
C ILE A 146 -9.00 9.59 -3.28
N PRO A 147 -7.76 9.49 -2.78
CA PRO A 147 -6.61 9.40 -3.67
C PRO A 147 -6.64 8.08 -4.44
N PHE A 148 -6.43 8.16 -5.75
CA PHE A 148 -6.24 7.03 -6.66
C PHE A 148 -4.87 7.20 -7.34
N VAL A 149 -3.96 6.25 -7.08
CA VAL A 149 -2.56 6.31 -7.51
C VAL A 149 -2.20 5.05 -8.28
N GLU A 150 -1.62 5.23 -9.45
CA GLU A 150 -0.95 4.18 -10.20
C GLU A 150 0.53 4.09 -9.85
N ILE A 151 1.01 2.85 -9.71
CA ILE A 151 2.42 2.52 -9.62
C ILE A 151 2.74 1.56 -10.78
N LEU A 152 3.46 2.09 -11.76
CA LEU A 152 3.90 1.35 -12.95
C LEU A 152 4.97 0.33 -12.56
N HIS A 153 4.99 -0.80 -13.24
CA HIS A 153 5.99 -1.87 -13.05
C HIS A 153 6.04 -2.46 -11.62
N ALA A 154 5.09 -2.11 -10.75
CA ALA A 154 4.93 -2.72 -9.45
C ALA A 154 4.05 -3.96 -9.55
N GLY A 155 4.63 -5.12 -9.27
CA GLY A 155 3.91 -6.39 -9.15
C GLY A 155 3.66 -6.83 -7.71
N LYS A 156 4.17 -6.05 -6.74
CA LYS A 156 4.20 -6.46 -5.33
C LYS A 156 4.11 -5.26 -4.41
N LEU A 157 3.20 -5.33 -3.44
CA LEU A 157 3.31 -4.55 -2.20
C LEU A 157 4.30 -5.30 -1.29
N GLN A 158 5.52 -4.79 -1.19
CA GLN A 158 6.59 -5.40 -0.43
C GLN A 158 6.36 -5.28 1.07
N ASP A 159 5.97 -4.09 1.52
CA ASP A 159 5.74 -3.80 2.93
C ASP A 159 4.80 -2.61 3.08
N VAL A 160 4.14 -2.52 4.23
CA VAL A 160 3.21 -1.44 4.56
C VAL A 160 3.25 -1.14 6.05
N ALA A 161 3.29 0.16 6.37
CA ALA A 161 3.17 0.66 7.73
C ALA A 161 1.94 1.57 7.85
N GLN A 162 1.27 1.45 8.98
CA GLN A 162 0.11 2.26 9.37
C GLN A 162 0.27 2.66 10.83
N ASN A 163 0.11 3.94 11.13
CA ASN A 163 0.06 4.44 12.51
C ASN A 163 -0.73 5.75 12.58
N TYR A 164 -1.23 6.08 13.76
CA TYR A 164 -1.99 7.31 14.00
C TYR A 164 -1.32 8.13 15.12
N PRO A 165 -0.20 8.80 14.83
CA PRO A 165 0.47 9.65 15.80
C PRO A 165 -0.34 10.91 16.08
N THR A 166 -0.46 11.25 17.36
CA THR A 166 -0.98 12.53 17.83
C THR A 166 0.16 13.41 18.35
N PRO A 167 0.06 14.74 18.31
CA PRO A 167 1.02 15.63 18.98
C PRO A 167 1.17 15.25 20.46
N SER A 168 2.37 15.39 21.00
CA SER A 168 2.68 15.03 22.40
C SER A 168 1.78 15.76 23.41
N VAL A 169 1.62 15.22 24.63
CA VAL A 169 0.80 15.83 25.71
C VAL A 169 1.10 17.32 25.94
N PRO A 170 2.37 17.79 25.96
CA PRO A 170 2.70 19.21 26.06
C PRO A 170 2.20 20.04 24.86
N ALA A 171 2.31 19.51 23.64
CA ALA A 171 1.77 20.14 22.44
C ALA A 171 0.24 20.20 22.47
N ARG A 172 -0.44 19.16 22.96
CA ARG A 172 -1.90 19.17 23.16
C ARG A 172 -2.36 20.21 24.18
N ALA A 173 -1.62 20.38 25.28
CA ALA A 173 -1.90 21.37 26.31
C ALA A 173 -1.68 22.80 25.80
N ALA A 174 -0.58 23.03 25.08
CA ALA A 174 -0.32 24.31 24.40
C ALA A 174 -1.41 24.63 23.37
N ASN A 175 -1.79 23.67 22.51
CA ASN A 175 -2.85 23.88 21.52
C ASN A 175 -4.21 24.13 22.17
N LYS A 176 -4.54 23.46 23.29
CA LYS A 176 -5.79 23.70 24.02
C LYS A 176 -5.82 25.11 24.64
N LEU A 177 -4.70 25.57 25.19
CA LEU A 177 -4.58 26.91 25.78
C LEU A 177 -4.61 28.00 24.70
N THR A 178 -3.90 27.80 23.59
CA THR A 178 -3.87 28.71 22.44
C THR A 178 -5.23 28.80 21.75
N ARG A 179 -5.95 27.68 21.55
CA ARG A 179 -7.33 27.67 21.04
C ARG A 179 -8.32 28.42 21.93
N ALA A 180 -8.19 28.29 23.25
CA ALA A 180 -9.04 29.01 24.21
C ALA A 180 -8.81 30.53 24.17
N TRP A 181 -7.60 30.98 23.83
CA TRP A 181 -7.26 32.39 23.64
C TRP A 181 -7.60 32.93 22.25
N GLN A 182 -7.44 32.12 21.19
CA GLN A 182 -7.76 32.49 19.81
C GLN A 182 -9.26 32.55 19.52
N GLY A 183 -10.08 31.81 20.27
CA GLY A 183 -11.53 32.01 20.29
C GLY A 183 -11.96 33.42 20.74
N MET A 184 -11.04 34.22 21.32
CA MET A 184 -11.26 35.63 21.67
C MET A 184 -10.53 36.62 20.74
N VAL A 185 -9.55 36.17 19.94
CA VAL A 185 -8.77 37.03 19.03
C VAL A 185 -8.37 36.22 17.78
N GLY A 186 -8.88 36.59 16.61
CA GLY A 186 -8.81 35.84 15.34
C GLY A 186 -7.43 35.71 14.68
N SER A 187 -6.40 35.31 15.41
CA SER A 187 -5.08 35.01 14.86
C SER A 187 -4.93 33.51 14.50
N PRO A 188 -4.33 33.16 13.35
CA PRO A 188 -4.15 31.77 12.93
C PRO A 188 -3.23 31.00 13.90
N ASP A 189 -3.54 29.73 14.14
CA ASP A 189 -2.70 28.80 14.90
C ASP A 189 -1.43 28.45 14.10
N THR A 190 -0.27 28.83 14.64
CA THR A 190 1.05 28.64 14.04
C THR A 190 1.81 27.45 14.62
N THR A 191 1.20 26.70 15.55
CA THR A 191 1.83 25.52 16.13
C THR A 191 2.07 24.46 15.06
N ASN A 192 3.17 23.72 15.15
CA ASN A 192 3.53 22.70 14.17
C ASN A 192 3.58 21.32 14.83
N SER A 193 3.07 20.30 14.14
CA SER A 193 3.22 18.90 14.52
C SER A 193 4.21 18.20 13.58
N LEU A 194 5.16 17.48 14.17
CA LEU A 194 5.99 16.51 13.47
C LEU A 194 5.41 15.12 13.71
N LEU A 195 4.90 14.50 12.66
CA LEU A 195 4.27 13.18 12.70
C LEU A 195 5.08 12.21 11.83
N THR A 196 5.67 11.19 12.44
CA THR A 196 6.47 10.20 11.72
C THR A 196 5.65 8.92 11.51
N SER A 197 5.68 8.42 10.29
CA SER A 197 5.08 7.12 9.92
C SER A 197 5.82 5.96 10.60
N GLY A 198 5.17 4.79 10.66
CA GLY A 198 5.89 3.54 10.87
C GLY A 198 6.88 3.27 9.72
N THR A 199 7.75 2.26 9.89
CA THR A 199 8.78 1.95 8.91
C THR A 199 8.34 0.86 7.93
N VAL A 200 8.73 0.98 6.67
CA VAL A 200 8.66 -0.09 5.67
C VAL A 200 10.05 -0.56 5.26
N THR A 201 10.19 -1.83 4.88
CA THR A 201 11.44 -2.41 4.40
C THR A 201 11.31 -2.88 2.96
N THR A 202 12.31 -2.58 2.14
CA THR A 202 12.43 -3.02 0.74
C THR A 202 13.64 -3.92 0.57
N THR A 203 13.60 -4.81 -0.42
CA THR A 203 14.74 -5.70 -0.76
C THR A 203 15.49 -5.24 -2.02
N GLY A 204 15.17 -4.07 -2.57
CA GLY A 204 15.75 -3.52 -3.80
C GLY A 204 15.05 -2.21 -4.19
N PRO A 205 15.19 -1.75 -5.44
CA PRO A 205 14.49 -0.56 -5.93
C PRO A 205 12.98 -0.63 -5.67
N ALA A 206 12.39 0.49 -5.28
CA ALA A 206 10.98 0.58 -4.94
C ALA A 206 10.41 1.99 -5.16
N THR A 207 9.10 2.05 -5.43
CA THR A 207 8.31 3.27 -5.25
C THR A 207 7.68 3.24 -3.87
N LEU A 208 7.97 4.25 -3.05
CA LEU A 208 7.31 4.46 -1.78
C LEU A 208 6.16 5.45 -1.96
N VAL A 209 4.98 5.12 -1.44
CA VAL A 209 3.82 6.03 -1.41
C VAL A 209 3.46 6.30 0.05
N ALA A 210 3.47 7.56 0.44
CA ALA A 210 3.11 8.02 1.77
C ALA A 210 1.79 8.79 1.71
N VAL A 211 0.91 8.53 2.67
CA VAL A 211 -0.38 9.22 2.77
C VAL A 211 -0.54 9.78 4.17
N TRP A 212 -0.93 11.05 4.22
CA TRP A 212 -1.24 11.80 5.42
C TRP A 212 -2.73 12.16 5.37
N LEU A 213 -3.48 11.84 6.42
CA LEU A 213 -4.90 12.16 6.56
C LEU A 213 -5.12 12.81 7.94
N GLY A 214 -5.12 14.14 7.98
CA GLY A 214 -5.20 14.91 9.22
C GLY A 214 -6.57 14.92 9.90
N ASP A 215 -6.60 15.31 11.17
CA ASP A 215 -7.80 15.36 12.02
C ASP A 215 -8.19 16.76 12.55
N ALA A 216 -7.54 17.82 12.06
CA ALA A 216 -7.84 19.20 12.45
C ALA A 216 -9.25 19.67 12.03
N TYR A 217 -9.85 20.46 12.92
CA TYR A 217 -11.13 21.16 12.73
C TYR A 217 -10.96 22.54 12.07
N ILE A 218 -10.13 22.65 11.04
CA ILE A 218 -9.82 23.92 10.38
C ILE A 218 -9.95 23.77 8.87
N TYR A 219 -10.04 24.90 8.17
CA TYR A 219 -10.19 24.91 6.72
C TYR A 219 -8.89 25.10 5.94
N SER A 220 -7.76 25.39 6.60
CA SER A 220 -6.48 25.57 5.91
C SER A 220 -5.33 25.06 6.75
N MET A 221 -4.52 24.19 6.16
CA MET A 221 -3.41 23.48 6.81
C MET A 221 -2.23 23.31 5.86
N THR A 222 -1.10 22.89 6.42
CA THR A 222 0.03 22.34 5.68
C THR A 222 0.28 20.89 6.07
N ALA A 223 0.81 20.11 5.14
CA ALA A 223 1.34 18.77 5.38
C ALA A 223 2.54 18.57 4.44
N VAL A 224 3.74 18.79 4.97
CA VAL A 224 4.99 18.77 4.19
C VAL A 224 5.78 17.53 4.59
N PRO A 225 5.98 16.57 3.68
CA PRO A 225 6.78 15.39 3.96
C PRO A 225 8.27 15.71 3.85
N SER A 226 9.11 15.04 4.65
CA SER A 226 10.57 15.12 4.56
C SER A 226 11.16 13.88 3.86
N GLU A 227 12.45 13.60 4.07
CA GLU A 227 13.14 12.42 3.55
C GLU A 227 13.08 12.27 2.02
N GLY A 228 12.94 13.37 1.27
CA GLY A 228 12.92 13.36 -0.19
C GLY A 228 11.60 12.90 -0.82
N PHE A 229 10.54 12.74 -0.03
CA PHE A 229 9.19 12.56 -0.53
C PHE A 229 8.69 13.84 -1.22
N LYS A 230 7.94 13.68 -2.31
CA LYS A 230 7.32 14.77 -3.07
C LYS A 230 5.82 14.60 -3.07
N VAL A 231 5.09 15.65 -2.68
CA VAL A 231 3.61 15.66 -2.74
C VAL A 231 3.17 15.58 -4.20
N ILE A 232 2.21 14.71 -4.48
CA ILE A 232 1.60 14.51 -5.80
C ILE A 232 0.14 14.99 -5.85
N ASP A 233 -0.56 14.91 -4.72
CA ASP A 233 -1.94 15.37 -4.57
C ASP A 233 -2.19 15.83 -3.13
N SER A 234 -3.09 16.80 -2.95
CA SER A 234 -3.46 17.27 -1.62
C SER A 234 -4.81 17.98 -1.59
N TYR A 235 -5.52 17.83 -0.47
CA TYR A 235 -6.70 18.57 -0.09
C TYR A 235 -6.47 19.20 1.28
N LEU A 236 -5.82 20.37 1.26
CA LEU A 236 -5.35 21.10 2.45
C LEU A 236 -6.02 22.48 2.61
N HIS A 237 -6.89 22.84 1.67
CA HIS A 237 -7.74 24.03 1.71
C HIS A 237 -9.19 23.58 1.53
N LEU A 238 -9.88 23.42 2.65
CA LEU A 238 -11.26 22.97 2.67
C LEU A 238 -12.20 24.14 2.36
N PRO A 239 -13.35 23.88 1.71
CA PRO A 239 -14.45 24.83 1.65
C PRO A 239 -14.97 25.13 3.08
N PRO A 240 -15.76 26.22 3.25
CA PRO A 240 -16.25 26.68 4.56
C PRO A 240 -17.39 25.81 5.12
N ASN A 241 -17.28 24.48 4.98
CA ASN A 241 -18.15 23.46 5.56
C ASN A 241 -17.29 22.41 6.29
N SER A 242 -17.08 21.22 5.72
CA SER A 242 -16.24 20.17 6.28
C SER A 242 -15.71 19.31 5.13
N GLY A 243 -14.50 18.78 5.29
CA GLY A 243 -13.94 17.81 4.35
C GLY A 243 -12.87 16.97 5.02
N VAL A 244 -12.71 15.73 4.56
CA VAL A 244 -11.62 14.87 5.05
C VAL A 244 -10.32 15.29 4.36
N GLN A 245 -9.48 16.02 5.09
CA GLN A 245 -8.20 16.48 4.56
C GLN A 245 -7.24 15.34 4.23
N GLY A 246 -6.35 15.58 3.27
CA GLY A 246 -5.34 14.60 2.91
C GLY A 246 -4.20 15.15 2.07
N ALA A 247 -3.07 14.46 2.11
CA ALA A 247 -1.94 14.67 1.22
C ALA A 247 -1.31 13.32 0.86
N VAL A 248 -0.91 13.16 -0.40
CA VAL A 248 -0.21 11.98 -0.90
C VAL A 248 1.15 12.42 -1.41
N ALA A 249 2.19 11.69 -1.03
CA ALA A 249 3.55 11.94 -1.48
C ALA A 249 4.23 10.65 -1.92
N VAL A 250 5.22 10.77 -2.79
CA VAL A 250 5.99 9.63 -3.27
C VAL A 250 7.48 9.85 -3.16
N ARG A 251 8.22 8.75 -3.04
CA ARG A 251 9.67 8.72 -3.13
C ARG A 251 10.13 7.49 -3.89
N GLN A 252 11.03 7.67 -4.85
CA GLN A 252 11.75 6.57 -5.46
C GLN A 252 12.99 6.24 -4.63
N VAL A 253 13.22 4.94 -4.42
CA VAL A 253 14.43 4.42 -3.78
C VAL A 253 15.07 3.40 -4.72
N ASP A 254 16.40 3.43 -4.80
CA ASP A 254 17.21 2.69 -5.77
C ASP A 254 17.87 1.44 -5.19
N ALA A 255 17.75 1.21 -3.89
CA ALA A 255 18.35 0.08 -3.18
C ALA A 255 17.44 -0.42 -2.06
N ALA A 256 17.75 -1.62 -1.57
CA ALA A 256 17.14 -2.17 -0.37
C ALA A 256 17.36 -1.24 0.83
N GLY A 257 16.40 -1.19 1.73
CA GLY A 257 16.48 -0.35 2.92
C GLY A 257 15.21 -0.31 3.73
N THR A 258 15.32 0.32 4.90
CA THR A 258 14.19 0.60 5.79
C THR A 258 13.90 2.09 5.75
N TYR A 259 12.65 2.46 5.50
CA TYR A 259 12.24 3.83 5.25
C TYR A 259 11.07 4.23 6.14
N SER A 260 11.07 5.49 6.53
CA SER A 260 9.95 6.20 7.14
C SER A 260 9.90 7.60 6.54
N VAL A 261 8.77 8.28 6.73
CA VAL A 261 8.59 9.70 6.42
C VAL A 261 8.08 10.45 7.64
N THR A 262 8.61 11.66 7.85
CA THR A 262 8.06 12.62 8.81
C THR A 262 7.29 13.70 8.07
N TRP A 263 6.11 14.02 8.57
CA TRP A 263 5.26 15.10 8.08
C TRP A 263 5.30 16.26 9.05
N SER A 264 5.64 17.45 8.54
CA SER A 264 5.51 18.72 9.24
C SER A 264 4.19 19.35 8.83
N GLY A 265 3.30 19.61 9.80
CA GLY A 265 1.99 20.18 9.53
C GLY A 265 1.61 21.30 10.48
N THR A 266 1.05 22.37 9.92
CA THR A 266 0.52 23.51 10.65
C THR A 266 -0.96 23.67 10.35
N PRO A 267 -1.81 23.93 11.36
CA PRO A 267 -1.51 23.90 12.79
C PRO A 267 -1.28 22.47 13.29
N ALA A 268 -0.80 22.34 14.52
CA ALA A 268 -0.47 21.05 15.09
C ALA A 268 -1.72 20.18 15.31
N GLN A 269 -1.74 19.03 14.64
CA GLN A 269 -2.85 18.07 14.62
C GLN A 269 -2.33 16.63 14.62
N GLY A 270 -3.21 15.66 14.83
CA GLY A 270 -2.91 14.26 14.53
C GLY A 270 -3.14 13.98 13.06
N ALA A 271 -2.69 12.81 12.61
CA ALA A 271 -3.01 12.31 11.29
C ALA A 271 -2.89 10.79 11.23
N ILE A 272 -3.79 10.16 10.50
CA ILE A 272 -3.63 8.76 10.09
C ILE A 272 -2.55 8.75 9.01
N LEU A 273 -1.47 8.03 9.28
CA LEU A 273 -0.34 7.90 8.37
C LEU A 273 -0.30 6.50 7.79
N TRP A 274 -0.07 6.44 6.48
CA TRP A 274 0.27 5.21 5.77
C TRP A 274 1.58 5.39 5.01
N LEU A 275 2.37 4.33 4.95
CA LEU A 275 3.53 4.22 4.09
C LEU A 275 3.51 2.86 3.40
N PHE A 276 3.52 2.85 2.07
CA PHE A 276 3.50 1.67 1.22
C PHE A 276 4.81 1.56 0.45
N ALA A 277 5.37 0.36 0.36
CA ALA A 277 6.54 0.07 -0.44
C ALA A 277 6.19 -0.87 -1.60
N PHE A 278 6.28 -0.37 -2.83
CA PHE A 278 6.01 -1.14 -4.03
C PHE A 278 7.30 -1.58 -4.71
N GLN A 279 7.41 -2.88 -4.97
CA GLN A 279 8.51 -3.48 -5.72
C GLN A 279 7.99 -4.15 -6.98
N ALA A 280 8.90 -4.37 -7.92
CA ALA A 280 8.62 -5.20 -9.07
C ALA A 280 8.39 -6.67 -8.61
N PRO A 281 7.79 -7.53 -9.45
CA PRO A 281 7.36 -8.89 -9.10
C PRO A 281 8.39 -9.79 -8.38
#